data_AF-A0ABD4A802-F1
#
_entry.id   AF-A0ABD4A802-F1
#
_cell.length_a   1.000
_cell.length_b   1.000
_cell.length_c   1.000
_cell.angle_alpha   90.00
_cell.angle_beta   90.00
_cell.angle_gamma   90.00
#
_symmetry.space_group_name_H-M   'P 1'
#
loop_
_entity.id
_entity.type
_entity.pdbx_description
1 polymer ?
#
loop_
_entity_poly.entity_id
_entity_poly.type
_entity_poly.pdbx_seq_one_letter_code
_entity_poly.pdbx_strand_id
1 'polypeptide(L)'
;MNRGSTLFLKIAVILIGVPVLTLCIFGLSWLPNHPVNPDYNHILYPIITGIYVSVIPFFIALYQAFKLLGHIDKNQAFSELSVRSLKNIKFCAMTISGLYVVVLPFVYLLAELDDAPGLILIDMVIIFTAMVITVFAAVLQRLLQEAIDIKTENDLTV
;
A
#
# COMPACT_ATOMS: atom_id res chain seq x y z
N MET A 1 12.21 -18.61 -12.32
CA MET A 1 12.25 -17.21 -12.80
C MET A 1 13.70 -16.76 -12.85
N ASN A 2 14.13 -16.01 -13.88
CA ASN A 2 15.50 -15.51 -13.93
C ASN A 2 15.74 -14.52 -12.78
N ARG A 3 16.79 -14.72 -11.99
CA ARG A 3 17.16 -13.86 -10.84
C ARG A 3 17.28 -12.36 -11.20
N GLY A 4 17.48 -12.03 -12.48
CA GLY A 4 17.49 -10.64 -12.94
C GLY A 4 16.11 -9.94 -12.86
N SER A 5 15.01 -10.67 -13.09
CA SER A 5 13.66 -10.07 -13.09
C SER A 5 13.17 -9.72 -11.68
N THR A 6 13.45 -10.57 -10.70
CA THR A 6 13.18 -10.28 -9.29
C THR A 6 14.04 -9.17 -8.74
N LEU A 7 15.31 -9.08 -9.18
CA LEU A 7 16.21 -8.00 -8.78
C LEU A 7 15.69 -6.64 -9.25
N PHE A 8 15.22 -6.55 -10.50
CA PHE A 8 14.58 -5.34 -11.01
C PHE A 8 13.36 -4.93 -10.17
N LEU A 9 12.46 -5.88 -9.87
CA LEU A 9 11.29 -5.61 -9.04
C LEU A 9 11.65 -5.18 -7.61
N LYS A 10 12.69 -5.78 -7.01
CA LYS A 10 13.18 -5.39 -5.69
C LYS A 10 13.73 -3.97 -5.68
N ILE A 11 14.48 -3.59 -6.71
CA ILE A 11 14.98 -2.22 -6.88
C ILE A 11 13.81 -1.25 -7.03
N ALA A 12 12.80 -1.60 -7.83
CA ALA A 12 11.60 -0.77 -7.99
C ALA A 12 10.85 -0.56 -6.67
N VAL A 13 10.69 -1.62 -5.85
CA VAL A 13 10.07 -1.52 -4.51
C VAL A 13 10.84 -0.55 -3.60
N ILE A 14 12.18 -0.61 -3.60
CA ILE A 14 13.01 0.32 -2.82
C ILE A 14 12.87 1.74 -3.34
N LEU A 15 12.93 1.91 -4.66
CA LEU A 15 12.83 3.21 -5.33
C LEU A 15 11.48 3.89 -5.06
N ILE A 16 10.40 3.13 -4.97
CA ILE A 16 9.07 3.65 -4.59
C ILE A 16 9.04 4.07 -3.11
N GLY A 17 9.70 3.31 -2.22
CA GLY A 17 9.71 3.60 -0.78
C GLY A 17 10.50 4.84 -0.39
N VAL A 18 11.64 5.11 -1.05
CA VAL A 18 12.58 6.18 -0.67
C VAL A 18 11.95 7.59 -0.74
N PRO A 19 11.28 8.00 -1.84
CA PRO A 19 10.63 9.30 -1.92
C PRO A 19 9.57 9.51 -0.85
N VAL A 20 8.76 8.48 -0.58
CA VAL A 20 7.72 8.54 0.46
C VAL A 20 8.35 8.72 1.84
N LEU A 21 9.38 7.94 2.17
CA LEU A 21 10.11 8.06 3.44
C LEU A 21 10.72 9.46 3.61
N THR A 22 11.31 9.97 2.53
CA THR A 22 11.92 11.31 2.49
C THR A 22 10.86 12.37 2.76
N LEU A 23 9.75 12.35 2.04
CA LEU A 23 8.64 13.29 2.23
C LEU A 23 8.06 13.21 3.65
N CYS A 24 7.94 12.02 4.23
CA CYS A 24 7.46 11.87 5.61
C CYS A 24 8.42 12.49 6.64
N ILE A 25 9.73 12.27 6.53
CA ILE A 25 10.71 12.81 7.48
C ILE A 25 10.77 14.33 7.38
N PHE A 26 10.86 14.88 6.16
CA PHE A 26 10.88 16.31 5.94
C PHE A 26 9.56 16.97 6.33
N GLY A 27 8.43 16.39 5.94
CA GLY A 27 7.10 16.89 6.28
C GLY A 27 6.86 16.94 7.80
N LEU A 28 7.24 15.89 8.53
CA LEU A 28 7.04 15.81 9.98
C LEU A 28 7.92 16.81 10.73
N SER A 29 9.12 17.07 10.21
CA SER A 29 10.03 18.07 10.78
C SER A 29 9.61 19.51 10.45
N TRP A 30 8.92 19.71 9.32
CA TRP A 30 8.48 21.02 8.85
C TRP A 30 7.18 21.51 9.51
N LEU A 31 6.22 20.59 9.73
CA LEU A 31 4.88 20.88 10.22
C LEU A 31 4.83 21.64 11.57
N PRO A 32 5.65 21.32 12.60
CA PRO A 32 5.61 22.03 13.88
C PRO A 32 6.07 23.50 13.78
N ASN A 33 6.97 23.79 12.85
CA ASN A 33 7.52 25.13 12.65
C ASN A 33 6.65 25.99 11.72
N HIS A 34 5.70 25.38 11.02
CA HIS A 34 4.80 26.03 10.06
C HIS A 34 3.38 25.50 10.30
N PRO A 35 2.74 25.88 11.42
CA PRO A 35 1.40 25.44 11.71
C PRO A 35 0.44 25.95 10.63
N VAL A 36 -0.57 25.13 10.36
CA VAL A 36 -1.59 25.44 9.38
C VAL A 36 -2.40 26.65 9.85
N ASN A 37 -2.94 27.43 8.91
CA ASN A 37 -3.83 28.54 9.22
C ASN A 37 -4.92 28.08 10.22
N PRO A 38 -5.10 28.76 11.37
CA PRO A 38 -6.12 28.42 12.36
C PRO A 38 -7.51 28.23 11.78
N ASP A 39 -7.87 28.98 10.74
CA ASP A 39 -9.18 28.90 10.09
C ASP A 39 -9.39 27.55 9.36
N TYR A 40 -8.32 26.86 9.00
CA TYR A 40 -8.34 25.61 8.23
C TYR A 40 -7.85 24.39 9.03
N ASN A 41 -7.53 24.57 10.30
CA ASN A 41 -6.93 23.52 11.14
C ASN A 41 -7.79 22.24 11.21
N HIS A 42 -9.10 22.39 11.32
CA HIS A 42 -10.07 21.32 11.48
C HIS A 42 -10.32 20.53 10.18
N ILE A 43 -9.87 21.06 9.05
CA ILE A 43 -9.90 20.40 7.74
C ILE A 43 -8.54 19.76 7.45
N LEU A 44 -7.47 20.54 7.59
CA LEU A 44 -6.13 20.14 7.15
C LEU A 44 -5.46 19.14 8.10
N TYR A 45 -5.63 19.26 9.42
CA TYR A 45 -5.02 18.29 10.36
C TYR A 45 -5.57 16.87 10.18
N PRO A 46 -6.88 16.64 10.01
CA PRO A 46 -7.41 15.31 9.68
C PRO A 46 -6.83 14.73 8.38
N ILE A 47 -6.72 15.53 7.32
CA ILE A 47 -6.13 15.10 6.03
C ILE A 47 -4.67 14.70 6.23
N ILE A 48 -3.88 15.56 6.86
CA ILE A 48 -2.46 15.32 7.13
C ILE A 48 -2.30 14.06 8.00
N THR A 49 -3.10 13.93 9.05
CA THR A 49 -3.09 12.75 9.93
C THR A 49 -3.42 11.48 9.16
N GLY A 50 -4.45 11.49 8.31
CA GLY A 50 -4.82 10.35 7.48
C GLY A 50 -3.69 9.93 6.54
N ILE A 51 -3.02 10.88 5.90
CA ILE A 51 -1.84 10.64 5.07
C ILE A 51 -0.74 9.96 5.91
N TYR A 52 -0.36 10.53 7.06
CA TYR A 52 0.70 9.95 7.91
C TYR A 52 0.35 8.57 8.47
N VAL A 53 -0.91 8.33 8.83
CA VAL A 53 -1.37 7.01 9.28
C VAL A 53 -1.27 5.98 8.14
N SER A 54 -1.58 6.38 6.91
CA SER A 54 -1.50 5.50 5.73
C SER A 54 -0.06 5.06 5.37
N VAL A 55 0.95 5.80 5.81
CA VAL A 55 2.38 5.47 5.61
C VAL A 55 2.73 4.12 6.24
N ILE A 56 2.12 3.79 7.38
CA ILE A 56 2.37 2.54 8.09
C ILE A 56 1.99 1.31 7.24
N PRO A 57 0.72 1.12 6.82
CA PRO A 57 0.35 0.00 5.95
C PRO A 57 1.07 0.06 4.60
N PHE A 58 1.42 1.24 4.08
CA PHE A 58 2.20 1.36 2.85
C PHE A 58 3.58 0.69 2.98
N PHE A 59 4.36 1.02 4.02
CA PHE A 59 5.67 0.41 4.22
C PHE A 59 5.60 -1.08 4.59
N ILE A 60 4.55 -1.50 5.31
CA ILE A 60 4.31 -2.93 5.56
C ILE A 60 4.06 -3.66 4.22
N ALA A 61 3.27 -3.09 3.32
CA ALA A 61 3.02 -3.67 2.00
C ALA A 61 4.31 -3.77 1.16
N LEU A 62 5.16 -2.74 1.16
CA LEU A 62 6.45 -2.75 0.45
C LEU A 62 7.40 -3.82 1.01
N TYR A 63 7.54 -3.90 2.33
CA TYR A 63 8.33 -4.95 2.99
C TYR A 63 7.82 -6.33 2.60
N GLN A 64 6.50 -6.48 2.57
CA GLN A 64 5.87 -7.74 2.27
C GLN A 64 6.02 -8.16 0.80
N ALA A 65 5.99 -7.20 -0.13
CA ALA A 65 6.30 -7.41 -1.54
C ALA A 65 7.76 -7.82 -1.72
N PHE A 66 8.69 -7.16 -1.01
CA PHE A 66 10.11 -7.53 -1.03
C PHE A 66 10.34 -8.96 -0.54
N LYS A 67 9.65 -9.36 0.54
CA LYS A 67 9.69 -10.72 1.08
C LYS A 67 9.13 -11.74 0.08
N LEU A 68 8.00 -11.44 -0.57
CA LEU A 68 7.43 -12.28 -1.62
C LEU A 68 8.42 -12.50 -2.78
N LEU A 69 9.08 -11.45 -3.25
CA LEU A 69 10.13 -11.56 -4.27
C LEU A 69 11.31 -12.42 -3.81
N GLY A 70 11.68 -12.33 -2.52
CA GLY A 70 12.68 -13.20 -1.91
C GLY A 70 12.28 -14.68 -1.86
N HIS A 71 11.00 -14.99 -1.65
CA HIS A 71 10.50 -16.36 -1.74
C HIS A 71 10.57 -16.90 -3.18
N ILE A 72 10.26 -16.06 -4.17
CA ILE A 72 10.38 -16.44 -5.59
C ILE A 72 11.84 -16.75 -5.97
N ASP A 73 12.80 -15.95 -5.50
CA ASP A 73 14.23 -16.19 -5.73
C ASP A 73 14.75 -17.51 -5.16
N LYS A 74 14.14 -17.96 -4.05
CA LYS A 74 14.48 -19.21 -3.38
C LYS A 74 13.70 -20.41 -3.94
N ASN A 75 12.96 -20.25 -5.04
CA ASN A 75 12.03 -21.24 -5.58
C ASN A 75 10.95 -21.70 -4.57
N GLN A 76 10.62 -20.84 -3.61
CA GLN A 76 9.58 -21.05 -2.58
C GLN A 76 8.31 -20.22 -2.87
N ALA A 77 8.08 -19.91 -4.16
CA ALA A 77 6.91 -19.12 -4.58
C ALA A 77 5.60 -19.79 -4.14
N PHE A 78 5.48 -21.10 -4.32
CA PHE A 78 4.36 -21.94 -3.86
C PHE A 78 4.59 -22.38 -2.41
N SER A 79 4.48 -21.44 -1.48
CA SER A 79 4.57 -21.73 -0.06
C SER A 79 3.57 -20.91 0.74
N GLU A 80 3.20 -21.43 1.91
CA GLU A 80 2.38 -20.73 2.90
C GLU A 80 2.94 -19.35 3.26
N LEU A 81 4.27 -19.18 3.19
CA LEU A 81 4.93 -17.89 3.42
C LEU A 81 4.57 -16.87 2.33
N SER A 82 4.49 -17.28 1.07
CA SER A 82 4.08 -16.43 -0.04
C SER A 82 2.58 -16.10 0.03
N VAL A 83 1.73 -17.05 0.41
CA VAL A 83 0.29 -16.80 0.63
C VAL A 83 0.09 -15.78 1.76
N ARG A 84 0.79 -15.97 2.88
CA ARG A 84 0.77 -15.01 4.00
C ARG A 84 1.25 -13.64 3.57
N SER A 85 2.21 -13.59 2.65
CA SER A 85 2.71 -12.34 2.09
C SER A 85 1.62 -11.59 1.31
N LEU A 86 0.93 -12.29 0.41
CA LEU A 86 -0.19 -11.71 -0.35
C LEU A 86 -1.35 -11.29 0.56
N LYS A 87 -1.67 -12.08 1.59
CA LYS A 87 -2.70 -11.76 2.58
C LYS A 87 -2.40 -10.43 3.30
N ASN A 88 -1.16 -10.22 3.69
CA ASN A 88 -0.72 -9.00 4.35
C ASN A 88 -0.76 -7.78 3.40
N ILE A 89 -0.32 -7.94 2.14
CA ILE A 89 -0.41 -6.87 1.12
C ILE A 89 -1.88 -6.48 0.90
N LYS A 90 -2.77 -7.46 0.75
CA LYS A 90 -4.21 -7.24 0.61
C LYS A 90 -4.77 -6.42 1.77
N PHE A 91 -4.45 -6.81 3.01
CA PHE A 91 -4.95 -6.10 4.19
C PHE A 91 -4.42 -4.67 4.26
N CYS A 92 -3.13 -4.46 3.97
CA CYS A 92 -2.55 -3.11 3.91
C CYS A 92 -3.24 -2.23 2.87
N ALA A 93 -3.45 -2.74 1.66
CA ALA A 93 -4.15 -2.02 0.60
C ALA A 93 -5.60 -1.69 0.98
N MET A 94 -6.30 -2.63 1.62
CA MET A 94 -7.66 -2.41 2.14
C MET A 94 -7.68 -1.32 3.22
N THR A 95 -6.71 -1.32 4.14
CA THR A 95 -6.57 -0.28 5.17
C THR A 95 -6.31 1.09 4.54
N ILE A 96 -5.41 1.19 3.55
CA ILE A 96 -5.15 2.45 2.85
C ILE A 96 -6.43 2.95 2.18
N SER A 97 -7.14 2.09 1.45
CA SER A 97 -8.41 2.45 0.81
C SER A 97 -9.42 2.99 1.83
N GLY A 98 -9.61 2.29 2.95
CA GLY A 98 -10.51 2.71 4.01
C GLY A 98 -10.12 4.04 4.67
N LEU A 99 -8.83 4.27 4.92
CA LEU A 99 -8.32 5.53 5.46
C LEU A 99 -8.63 6.70 4.53
N TYR A 100 -8.39 6.55 3.23
CA TYR A 100 -8.65 7.61 2.28
C TYR A 100 -10.15 7.87 2.10
N VAL A 101 -11.01 6.85 2.17
CA VAL A 101 -12.48 7.04 2.25
C VAL A 101 -12.89 7.87 3.47
N VAL A 102 -12.25 7.67 4.62
CA VAL A 102 -12.52 8.46 5.85
C VAL A 102 -12.00 9.90 5.72
N VAL A 103 -10.91 10.11 4.97
CA VAL A 103 -10.29 11.42 4.73
C VAL A 103 -11.07 12.24 3.67
N LEU A 104 -11.74 11.56 2.73
CA LEU A 104 -12.45 12.17 1.61
C LEU A 104 -13.38 13.34 1.95
N PRO A 105 -14.20 13.31 3.04
CA PRO A 105 -15.04 14.45 3.41
C PRO A 105 -14.24 15.72 3.70
N PHE A 106 -13.07 15.58 4.34
CA PHE A 106 -12.20 16.71 4.62
C PHE A 106 -11.54 17.23 3.34
N VAL A 107 -11.15 16.33 2.43
CA VAL A 107 -10.61 16.70 1.11
C VAL A 107 -11.67 17.45 0.29
N TYR A 108 -12.93 17.03 0.36
CA TYR A 108 -14.04 17.73 -0.30
C TYR A 108 -14.19 19.16 0.21
N LEU A 109 -14.21 19.35 1.54
CA LEU A 109 -14.30 20.68 2.16
C LEU A 109 -13.12 21.57 1.75
N LEU A 110 -11.90 21.01 1.71
CA LEU A 110 -10.73 21.75 1.25
C LEU A 110 -10.84 22.12 -0.24
N ALA A 111 -11.31 21.21 -1.07
CA ALA A 111 -11.46 21.42 -2.51
C ALA A 111 -12.48 22.51 -2.84
N GLU A 112 -13.58 22.60 -2.08
CA GLU A 112 -14.59 23.65 -2.22
C GLU A 112 -14.04 25.01 -1.76
N LEU A 113 -13.27 25.01 -0.67
CA LEU A 113 -12.70 26.22 -0.08
C LEU A 113 -11.60 26.86 -0.93
N ASP A 114 -10.68 26.05 -1.47
CA ASP A 114 -9.55 26.51 -2.29
C ASP A 114 -9.91 26.59 -3.79
N ASP A 115 -11.19 26.42 -4.16
CA ASP A 115 -11.68 26.33 -5.55
C ASP A 115 -10.85 25.34 -6.40
N ALA A 116 -10.50 24.21 -5.79
CA ALA A 116 -9.58 23.21 -6.29
C ALA A 116 -10.24 21.83 -6.39
N PRO A 117 -11.25 21.63 -7.26
CA PRO A 117 -12.01 20.38 -7.36
C PRO A 117 -11.14 19.17 -7.76
N GLY A 118 -9.98 19.41 -8.36
CA GLY A 118 -9.01 18.37 -8.73
C GLY A 118 -8.49 17.55 -7.55
N LEU A 119 -8.50 18.09 -6.32
CA LEU A 119 -8.07 17.36 -5.11
C LEU A 119 -8.92 16.11 -4.85
N ILE A 120 -10.23 16.20 -5.11
CA ILE A 120 -11.17 15.07 -4.95
C ILE A 120 -10.78 13.94 -5.91
N LEU A 121 -10.45 14.27 -7.17
CA LEU A 121 -10.04 13.26 -8.15
C LEU A 121 -8.75 12.56 -7.75
N ILE A 122 -7.78 13.30 -7.20
CA ILE A 122 -6.52 12.72 -6.71
C ILE A 122 -6.80 11.71 -5.59
N ASP A 123 -7.63 12.09 -4.60
CA ASP A 123 -8.00 11.22 -3.49
C ASP A 123 -8.73 9.95 -3.98
N MET A 124 -9.68 10.12 -4.92
CA MET A 124 -10.39 9.00 -5.55
C MET A 124 -9.47 8.04 -6.31
N VAL A 125 -8.43 8.54 -7.00
CA VAL A 125 -7.44 7.70 -7.68
C VAL A 125 -6.65 6.86 -6.66
N ILE A 126 -6.32 7.40 -5.50
CA ILE A 126 -5.63 6.65 -4.43
C ILE A 126 -6.54 5.54 -3.90
N ILE A 127 -7.81 5.85 -3.59
CA ILE A 127 -8.80 4.87 -3.14
C ILE A 127 -8.95 3.75 -4.16
N PHE A 128 -9.13 4.11 -5.43
CA PHE A 128 -9.32 3.15 -6.53
C PHE A 128 -8.09 2.27 -6.73
N THR A 129 -6.89 2.84 -6.73
CA THR A 129 -5.63 2.09 -6.86
C THR A 129 -5.47 1.08 -5.73
N ALA A 130 -5.75 1.49 -4.49
CA ALA A 130 -5.70 0.61 -3.33
C ALA A 130 -6.75 -0.51 -3.39
N MET A 131 -7.95 -0.23 -3.91
CA MET A 131 -8.96 -1.26 -4.17
C MET A 131 -8.50 -2.27 -5.23
N VAL A 132 -7.93 -1.81 -6.35
CA VAL A 132 -7.40 -2.70 -7.40
C VAL A 132 -6.32 -3.62 -6.83
N ILE A 133 -5.38 -3.08 -6.04
CA ILE A 133 -4.34 -3.89 -5.37
C ILE A 133 -4.97 -4.89 -4.41
N THR A 134 -6.00 -4.50 -3.66
CA THR A 134 -6.71 -5.38 -2.73
C THR A 134 -7.33 -6.57 -3.46
N VAL A 135 -8.08 -6.32 -4.53
CA VAL A 135 -8.73 -7.37 -5.33
C VAL A 135 -7.67 -8.26 -5.98
N PHE A 136 -6.64 -7.68 -6.59
CA PHE A 136 -5.57 -8.42 -7.24
C PHE A 136 -4.82 -9.33 -6.26
N ALA A 137 -4.43 -8.80 -5.10
CA ALA A 137 -3.77 -9.59 -4.05
C ALA A 137 -4.69 -10.69 -3.51
N ALA A 138 -6.01 -10.45 -3.40
CA ALA A 138 -6.97 -11.48 -2.98
C ALA A 138 -7.05 -12.62 -3.99
N VAL A 139 -7.12 -12.31 -5.28
CA VAL A 139 -7.15 -13.31 -6.36
C VAL A 139 -5.85 -14.12 -6.36
N LEU A 140 -4.69 -13.47 -6.34
CA LEU A 140 -3.40 -14.17 -6.28
C LEU A 140 -3.25 -15.01 -5.01
N GLN A 141 -3.71 -14.51 -3.86
CA GLN A 141 -3.68 -15.26 -2.61
C GLN A 141 -4.46 -16.57 -2.74
N ARG A 142 -5.66 -16.53 -3.32
CA ARG A 142 -6.52 -17.70 -3.52
C ARG A 142 -5.90 -18.69 -4.51
N LEU A 143 -5.48 -18.22 -5.68
CA LEU A 143 -4.87 -19.07 -6.71
C LEU A 143 -3.61 -19.76 -6.21
N LEU A 144 -2.80 -19.05 -5.43
CA LEU A 144 -1.58 -19.60 -4.87
C LEU A 144 -1.88 -20.68 -3.81
N GLN A 145 -2.91 -20.48 -2.99
CA GLN A 145 -3.35 -21.51 -2.04
C GLN A 145 -3.84 -22.76 -2.77
N GLU A 146 -4.72 -22.61 -3.76
CA GLU A 146 -5.23 -23.73 -4.56
C GLU A 146 -4.07 -24.54 -5.21
N ALA A 147 -3.05 -23.84 -5.72
CA ALA A 147 -1.85 -24.48 -6.29
C ALA A 147 -1.00 -25.23 -5.24
N ILE A 148 -0.92 -24.73 -4.00
CA ILE A 148 -0.23 -25.41 -2.90
C ILE A 148 -0.99 -26.68 -2.51
N ASP A 149 -2.32 -26.60 -2.41
CA ASP A 149 -3.15 -27.73 -2.00
C ASP A 149 -3.04 -28.87 -3.02
N ILE A 150 -3.13 -28.56 -4.33
CA ILE A 150 -2.94 -29.54 -5.43
C ILE A 150 -1.56 -30.19 -5.37
N LYS A 151 -0.50 -29.40 -5.17
CA LYS A 151 0.86 -29.93 -5.06
C LYS A 151 0.99 -30.89 -3.87
N THR A 152 0.41 -30.50 -2.73
CA THR A 152 0.44 -31.30 -1.50
C THR A 152 -0.29 -32.62 -1.68
N GLU A 153 -1.44 -32.62 -2.33
CA GLU A 153 -2.19 -33.84 -2.65
C GLU A 153 -1.37 -34.78 -3.55
N ASN A 154 -0.78 -34.25 -4.63
CA ASN A 154 0.03 -35.04 -5.54
C ASN A 154 1.26 -35.66 -4.85
N ASP A 155 1.93 -34.91 -3.97
CA ASP A 155 3.08 -35.38 -3.18
C ASP A 155 2.69 -36.47 -2.15
N LEU A 156 1.41 -36.59 -1.77
CA LEU A 156 0.90 -37.62 -0.85
C LEU A 156 0.42 -38.91 -1.56
N THR A 157 0.15 -38.84 -2.86
CA THR A 157 -0.38 -39.98 -3.64
C THR A 157 0.67 -40.78 -4.40
N VAL A 158 1.88 -40.24 -4.56
CA VAL A 158 3.00 -40.84 -5.33
C VAL A 158 3.99 -41.54 -4.40
#